data_AF-A0AAW1TRN7-F1
#
_entry.id   AF-A0AAW1TRN7-F1
#
_cell.length_a   1.000
_cell.length_b   1.000
_cell.length_c   1.000
_cell.angle_alpha   90.00
_cell.angle_beta   90.00
_cell.angle_gamma   90.00
#
_symmetry.space_group_name_H-M   'P 1'
#
loop_
_entity.id
_entity.type
_entity.pdbx_description
1 polymer ?
#
loop_
_entity_poly.entity_id
_entity_poly.type
_entity_poly.pdbx_seq_one_letter_code
_entity_poly.pdbx_strand_id
1 'polypeptide(L)'
;MEHDLYGAQRKVWKMLKNRKKPVNEYVQTEIISLDIWEKYFTELYQDEETTDTWTRLDRIRNTDIRARCGNAVRWGRQRRREWYAHVRRMHENRLPRIMMDSKPHGKRPPGRPPKRWQESWQSTSQETIQRRLQQATDQ
;
A
#
# COMPACT_ATOMS: atom_id res chain seq x y z
N MET A 1 10.06 24.18 25.49
CA MET A 1 10.84 23.16 24.74
C MET A 1 10.16 21.83 24.94
N GLU A 2 9.28 21.44 24.02
CA GLU A 2 8.65 20.12 24.08
C GLU A 2 9.61 19.09 23.50
N HIS A 3 9.97 18.09 24.29
CA HIS A 3 10.88 17.03 23.89
C HIS A 3 10.23 16.20 22.78
N ASP A 4 10.80 16.28 21.57
CA ASP A 4 10.39 15.49 20.42
C ASP A 4 10.49 13.98 20.72
N LEU A 5 9.33 13.35 20.90
CA LEU A 5 9.16 11.90 21.09
C LEU A 5 9.84 11.10 19.96
N TYR A 6 9.85 11.65 18.74
CA TYR A 6 10.45 11.03 17.56
C TYR A 6 11.99 11.07 17.59
N GLY A 7 12.57 12.16 18.12
CA GLY A 7 14.00 12.29 18.37
C GLY A 7 14.51 11.30 19.42
N ALA A 8 13.73 11.12 20.50
CA ALA A 8 14.03 10.11 21.53
C ALA A 8 13.93 8.69 20.95
N GLN A 9 12.89 8.39 20.17
CA GLN A 9 12.74 7.11 19.47
C GLN A 9 13.89 6.83 18.51
N ARG A 10 14.34 7.81 17.72
CA ARG A 10 15.52 7.66 16.83
C ARG A 10 16.79 7.31 17.59
N LYS A 11 17.04 7.97 18.73
CA LYS A 11 18.22 7.69 19.57
C LYS A 11 18.17 6.27 20.14
N VAL A 12 17.01 5.84 20.61
CA VAL A 12 16.76 4.48 21.09
C VAL A 12 16.94 3.45 19.96
N TRP A 13 16.41 3.74 18.76
CA TRP A 13 16.55 2.87 17.58
C TRP A 13 18.00 2.77 17.10
N LYS A 14 18.77 3.87 17.17
CA LYS A 14 20.21 3.89 16.89
C LYS A 14 21.00 3.06 17.91
N MET A 15 20.69 3.21 19.19
CA MET A 15 21.29 2.41 20.27
C MET A 15 20.99 0.92 20.12
N LEU A 16 19.75 0.55 19.80
CA LEU A 16 19.36 -0.84 19.55
C LEU A 16 20.03 -1.42 18.30
N LYS A 17 20.13 -0.63 17.22
CA LYS A 17 20.81 -1.05 15.98
C LYS A 17 22.30 -1.32 16.21
N ASN A 18 22.95 -0.50 17.04
CA ASN A 18 24.38 -0.64 17.37
C ASN A 18 24.67 -1.71 18.43
N ARG A 19 23.63 -2.23 19.11
CA ARG A 19 23.72 -3.35 20.09
C ARG A 19 23.42 -4.72 19.47
N LYS A 20 22.94 -4.78 18.24
CA LYS A 20 22.84 -6.05 17.52
C LYS A 20 24.27 -6.55 17.32
N LYS A 21 24.61 -7.69 17.91
CA LYS A 21 25.83 -8.44 17.56
C LYS A 21 25.88 -8.52 16.02
N PRO A 22 27.05 -8.33 15.37
CA PRO A 22 27.15 -8.65 13.96
C PRO A 22 26.75 -10.12 13.85
N VAL A 23 25.57 -10.37 13.29
CA VAL A 23 25.19 -11.73 12.97
C VAL A 23 26.17 -12.09 11.88
N ASN A 24 27.15 -12.95 12.19
CA ASN A 24 27.93 -13.61 11.15
C ASN A 24 26.95 -14.54 10.45
N GLU A 25 26.19 -13.98 9.51
CA GLU A 25 25.14 -14.64 8.72
C GLU A 25 25.69 -15.59 7.68
N TYR A 26 27.01 -15.80 7.63
CA TYR A 26 27.61 -16.86 6.84
C TYR A 26 27.44 -18.22 7.52
N VAL A 27 26.19 -18.58 7.82
CA VAL A 27 25.81 -19.99 7.69
C VAL A 27 25.96 -20.25 6.21
N GLN A 28 27.02 -20.97 5.82
CA GLN A 28 27.10 -21.54 4.48
C GLN A 28 25.92 -22.52 4.35
N THR A 29 24.75 -22.01 3.98
CA THR A 29 23.72 -22.86 3.40
C THR A 29 24.33 -23.45 2.15
N GLU A 30 24.21 -24.76 1.96
CA GLU A 30 24.51 -25.36 0.66
C GLU A 30 23.84 -24.50 -0.39
N ILE A 31 24.66 -23.85 -1.23
CA ILE A 31 24.18 -22.88 -2.20
C ILE A 31 23.29 -23.70 -3.13
N ILE A 32 21.97 -23.60 -2.94
CA ILE A 32 21.01 -24.22 -3.82
C ILE A 32 21.38 -23.73 -5.22
N SER A 33 21.78 -24.67 -6.05
CA SER A 33 22.25 -24.36 -7.38
C SER A 33 21.07 -23.86 -8.23
N LEU A 34 21.37 -23.05 -9.25
CA LEU A 34 20.34 -22.37 -10.05
C LEU A 34 19.37 -23.34 -10.72
N ASP A 35 19.83 -24.54 -11.06
CA ASP A 35 19.04 -25.67 -11.59
C ASP A 35 18.05 -26.22 -10.56
N ILE A 36 18.45 -26.33 -9.29
CA ILE A 36 17.55 -26.74 -8.21
C ILE A 36 16.51 -25.64 -7.95
N TRP A 37 16.93 -24.37 -7.98
CA TRP A 37 16.02 -23.22 -7.90
C TRP A 37 15.01 -23.22 -9.04
N GLU A 38 15.44 -23.43 -10.28
CA GLU A 38 14.60 -23.45 -11.46
C GLU A 38 13.58 -24.59 -11.39
N LYS A 39 14.00 -25.78 -10.92
CA LYS A 39 13.09 -26.91 -10.70
C LYS A 39 12.02 -26.59 -9.66
N TYR A 40 12.40 -26.09 -8.49
CA TYR A 40 11.44 -25.72 -7.44
C TYR A 40 10.49 -24.60 -7.89
N PHE A 41 11.01 -23.61 -8.60
CA PHE A 41 10.20 -22.51 -9.09
C PHE A 41 9.22 -23.00 -10.16
N THR A 42 9.68 -23.86 -11.08
CA THR A 42 8.79 -24.46 -12.07
C THR A 42 7.68 -25.21 -11.35
N GLU A 43 8.01 -26.16 -10.45
CA GLU A 43 7.07 -26.97 -9.66
C GLU A 43 6.06 -26.14 -8.85
N LEU A 44 6.51 -25.09 -8.15
CA LEU A 44 5.66 -24.20 -7.36
C LEU A 44 4.67 -23.37 -8.19
N TYR A 45 4.99 -23.13 -9.45
CA TYR A 45 4.15 -22.37 -10.38
C TYR A 45 3.65 -23.25 -11.55
N GLN A 46 3.62 -24.59 -11.38
CA GLN A 46 3.04 -25.52 -12.37
C GLN A 46 1.50 -25.54 -12.35
N ASP A 47 0.84 -24.70 -11.56
CA ASP A 47 -0.61 -24.63 -11.59
C ASP A 47 -1.09 -23.94 -12.88
N GLU A 48 -1.89 -24.69 -13.65
CA GLU A 48 -2.61 -24.33 -14.87
C GLU A 48 -3.68 -23.23 -14.64
N GLU A 49 -3.38 -22.19 -13.88
CA GLU A 49 -4.05 -20.92 -14.10
C GLU A 49 -3.21 -20.15 -15.11
N THR A 50 -3.72 -20.08 -16.34
CA THR A 50 -3.37 -19.05 -17.30
C THR A 50 -3.72 -17.70 -16.67
N THR A 51 -2.90 -17.26 -15.72
CA THR A 51 -2.86 -15.86 -15.33
C THR A 51 -2.44 -15.16 -16.60
N ASP A 52 -3.37 -14.39 -17.15
CA ASP A 52 -3.23 -13.60 -18.36
C ASP A 52 -2.11 -12.57 -18.07
N THR A 53 -0.87 -13.03 -18.19
CA THR A 53 0.33 -12.35 -17.71
C THR A 53 0.78 -11.44 -18.83
N TRP A 54 0.06 -10.32 -18.97
CA TRP A 54 0.39 -9.36 -20.00
C TRP A 54 1.66 -8.60 -19.64
N THR A 55 2.63 -8.73 -20.52
CA THR A 55 3.86 -7.96 -20.50
C THR A 55 3.73 -6.73 -21.39
N ARG A 56 4.66 -5.77 -21.26
CA ARG A 56 4.68 -4.60 -22.15
C ARG A 56 4.89 -4.98 -23.63
N LEU A 57 5.40 -6.18 -23.91
CA LEU A 57 5.66 -6.67 -25.26
C LEU A 57 4.37 -7.02 -26.01
N ASP A 58 3.32 -7.37 -25.28
CA ASP A 58 2.03 -7.75 -25.86
C ASP A 58 1.29 -6.55 -26.48
N ARG A 59 1.76 -5.32 -26.18
CA ARG A 59 1.23 -4.05 -26.72
C ARG A 59 -0.29 -3.91 -26.62
N ILE A 60 -0.90 -4.57 -25.63
CA ILE A 60 -2.33 -4.53 -25.37
C ILE A 60 -2.72 -3.12 -24.92
N ARG A 61 -3.83 -2.61 -25.47
CA ARG A 61 -4.31 -1.28 -25.10
C ARG A 61 -4.84 -1.31 -23.67
N ASN A 62 -4.63 -0.20 -22.95
CA ASN A 62 -5.10 -0.05 -21.57
C ASN A 62 -6.64 -0.16 -21.46
N THR A 63 -7.38 0.16 -22.54
CA THR A 63 -8.83 -0.06 -22.63
C THR A 63 -9.20 -1.53 -22.47
N ASP A 64 -8.45 -2.41 -23.12
CA ASP A 64 -8.74 -3.85 -23.19
C ASP A 64 -8.38 -4.52 -21.86
N ILE A 65 -7.25 -4.11 -21.27
CA ILE A 65 -6.84 -4.50 -19.92
C ILE A 65 -7.92 -4.10 -18.88
N ARG A 66 -8.44 -2.86 -18.96
CA ARG A 66 -9.49 -2.39 -18.06
C ARG A 66 -10.84 -3.07 -18.28
N ALA A 67 -11.14 -3.51 -19.50
CA ALA A 67 -12.36 -4.25 -19.80
C ALA A 67 -12.32 -5.65 -19.15
N ARG A 68 -11.18 -6.35 -19.20
CA ARG A 68 -10.99 -7.66 -18.55
C ARG A 68 -10.84 -7.59 -17.04
N CYS A 69 -9.92 -6.76 -16.53
CA CYS A 69 -9.60 -6.70 -15.09
C CYS A 69 -10.47 -5.72 -14.29
N GLY A 70 -11.27 -4.90 -14.97
CA GLY A 70 -11.95 -3.79 -14.36
C GLY A 70 -11.02 -2.63 -14.00
N ASN A 71 -11.58 -1.63 -13.33
CA ASN A 71 -10.86 -0.42 -12.98
C ASN A 71 -10.11 -0.60 -11.63
N ALA A 72 -8.83 -0.93 -11.70
CA ALA A 72 -7.96 -1.11 -10.53
C ALA A 72 -7.94 0.11 -9.60
N VAL A 73 -8.05 1.33 -10.15
CA VAL A 73 -8.12 2.56 -9.34
C VAL A 73 -9.41 2.60 -8.53
N ARG A 74 -10.54 2.18 -9.13
CA ARG A 74 -11.84 2.07 -8.43
C ARG A 74 -11.79 1.00 -7.35
N TRP A 75 -11.25 -0.17 -7.66
CA TRP A 75 -11.06 -1.25 -6.69
C TRP A 75 -10.21 -0.81 -5.49
N GLY A 76 -9.06 -0.16 -5.74
CA GLY A 76 -8.19 0.34 -4.67
C GLY A 76 -8.81 1.46 -3.83
N ARG A 77 -9.75 2.25 -4.39
CA ARG A 77 -10.55 3.22 -3.62
C ARG A 77 -11.60 2.53 -2.76
N GLN A 78 -12.27 1.51 -3.30
CA GLN A 78 -13.28 0.73 -2.57
C GLN A 78 -12.66 0.06 -1.35
N ARG A 79 -11.55 -0.64 -1.52
CA ARG A 79 -10.79 -1.29 -0.42
C ARG A 79 -10.39 -0.31 0.68
N ARG A 80 -9.97 0.91 0.32
CA ARG A 80 -9.64 1.95 1.32
C ARG A 80 -10.87 2.44 2.09
N ARG A 81 -12.05 2.51 1.47
CA ARG A 81 -13.30 2.83 2.17
C ARG A 81 -13.72 1.73 3.14
N GLU A 82 -13.61 0.48 2.72
CA GLU A 82 -13.89 -0.69 3.57
C GLU A 82 -12.96 -0.72 4.79
N TRP A 83 -11.66 -0.51 4.57
CA TRP A 83 -10.69 -0.40 5.65
C TRP A 83 -11.02 0.75 6.61
N TYR A 84 -11.34 1.94 6.09
CA TYR A 84 -11.77 3.07 6.91
C TYR A 84 -13.01 2.73 7.76
N ALA A 85 -14.04 2.14 7.15
CA ALA A 85 -15.24 1.72 7.85
C ALA A 85 -14.96 0.63 8.91
N HIS A 86 -14.02 -0.26 8.65
CA HIS A 86 -13.56 -1.26 9.62
C HIS A 86 -12.85 -0.60 10.81
N VAL A 87 -11.89 0.29 10.57
CA VAL A 87 -11.18 1.03 11.64
C VAL A 87 -12.13 1.94 12.43
N ARG A 88 -13.14 2.54 11.78
CA ARG A 88 -14.20 3.31 12.45
C ARG A 88 -15.09 2.49 13.38
N ARG A 89 -15.20 1.17 13.16
CA ARG A 89 -15.94 0.26 14.05
C ARG A 89 -15.06 -0.33 15.16
N MET A 90 -13.74 -0.18 15.08
CA MET A 90 -12.84 -0.62 16.15
C MET A 90 -13.00 0.26 17.39
N HIS A 91 -12.79 -0.37 18.55
CA HIS A 91 -12.71 0.30 19.85
C HIS A 91 -11.60 1.37 19.86
N GLU A 92 -11.82 2.48 20.58
CA GLU A 92 -10.94 3.66 20.58
C GLU A 92 -9.52 3.35 21.05
N ASN A 93 -9.37 2.48 22.04
CA ASN A 93 -8.08 2.02 22.57
C ASN A 93 -7.22 1.23 21.58
N ARG A 94 -7.74 0.84 20.40
CA ARG A 94 -6.98 0.09 19.40
C ARG A 94 -6.04 1.02 18.63
N LEU A 95 -4.77 0.63 18.49
CA LEU A 95 -3.74 1.41 17.78
C LEU A 95 -4.19 1.93 16.39
N PRO A 96 -4.87 1.16 15.52
CA PRO A 96 -5.33 1.68 14.23
C PRO A 96 -6.32 2.84 14.35
N ARG A 97 -7.19 2.82 15.37
CA ARG A 97 -8.17 3.87 15.64
C ARG A 97 -7.49 5.14 16.17
N ILE A 98 -6.58 4.98 17.15
CA ILE A 98 -5.76 6.08 17.68
C ILE A 98 -4.94 6.73 16.57
N MET A 99 -4.25 5.93 15.76
CA MET A 99 -3.42 6.42 14.65
C MET A 99 -4.26 7.15 13.59
N MET A 100 -5.45 6.64 13.29
CA MET A 100 -6.38 7.31 12.39
C MET A 100 -6.78 8.71 12.91
N ASP A 101 -7.10 8.83 14.18
CA ASP A 101 -7.57 10.12 14.74
C ASP A 101 -6.40 11.07 15.01
N SER A 102 -5.17 10.53 15.17
CA SER A 102 -3.95 11.33 15.38
C SER A 102 -3.56 12.18 14.16
N LYS A 103 -3.19 13.44 14.42
CA LYS A 103 -2.60 14.33 13.42
C LYS A 103 -1.09 14.39 13.67
N PRO A 104 -0.24 14.02 12.69
CA PRO A 104 1.20 14.13 12.86
C PRO A 104 1.59 15.60 13.07
N HIS A 105 2.34 15.85 14.14
CA HIS A 105 2.87 17.17 14.47
C HIS A 105 4.06 17.51 13.55
N GLY A 106 4.10 18.74 13.03
CA GLY A 106 5.20 19.22 12.16
C GLY A 106 4.75 20.05 10.96
N LYS A 107 5.69 20.81 10.40
CA LYS A 107 5.49 21.58 9.16
C LYS A 107 5.65 20.66 7.96
N ARG A 108 4.77 20.81 6.95
CA ARG A 108 4.90 20.08 5.68
C ARG A 108 6.09 20.63 4.88
N PRO A 109 6.76 19.80 4.07
CA PRO A 109 7.78 20.29 3.16
C PRO A 109 7.17 21.30 2.16
N PRO A 110 7.95 22.28 1.69
CA PRO A 110 7.52 23.22 0.66
C PRO A 110 7.16 22.48 -0.64
N GLY A 111 6.17 23.01 -1.38
CA GLY A 111 5.63 22.40 -2.59
C GLY A 111 4.27 21.75 -2.40
N ARG A 112 3.81 20.97 -3.38
CA ARG A 112 2.49 20.30 -3.33
C ARG A 112 2.50 19.22 -2.24
N PRO A 113 1.68 19.35 -1.18
CA PRO A 113 1.60 18.33 -0.15
C PRO A 113 1.20 16.96 -0.72
N PRO A 114 1.91 15.88 -0.35
CA PRO A 114 1.44 14.54 -0.61
C PRO A 114 0.08 14.33 0.03
N LYS A 115 -0.79 13.60 -0.68
CA LYS A 115 -2.14 13.31 -0.22
C LYS A 115 -2.08 12.54 1.09
N ARG A 116 -2.78 13.03 2.12
CA ARG A 116 -2.86 12.32 3.40
C ARG A 116 -3.67 11.05 3.23
N TRP A 117 -3.41 10.08 4.10
CA TRP A 117 -4.23 8.87 4.18
C TRP A 117 -5.72 9.26 4.38
N GLN A 118 -6.02 10.23 5.28
CA GLN A 118 -7.34 10.88 5.46
C GLN A 118 -8.01 11.38 4.19
N GLU A 119 -7.24 12.05 3.35
CA GLU A 119 -7.74 12.62 2.09
C GLU A 119 -7.92 11.51 1.04
N SER A 120 -7.27 10.36 1.22
CA SER A 120 -7.11 9.33 0.20
C SER A 120 -8.43 8.68 -0.23
N TRP A 121 -9.38 8.43 0.70
CA TRP A 121 -10.72 7.89 0.39
C TRP A 121 -11.79 8.97 0.19
N GLN A 122 -11.54 10.22 0.57
CA GLN A 122 -12.46 11.34 0.34
C GLN A 122 -12.42 11.87 -1.09
N SER A 123 -11.44 11.48 -1.92
CA SER A 123 -11.50 11.77 -3.35
C SER A 123 -12.69 11.05 -3.97
N THR A 124 -13.77 11.79 -4.16
CA THR A 124 -14.72 11.55 -5.25
C THR A 124 -13.91 11.33 -6.53
N SER A 125 -14.16 10.23 -7.24
CA SER A 125 -13.71 10.18 -8.63
C SER A 125 -14.40 11.31 -9.38
N GLN A 126 -13.76 11.87 -10.40
CA GLN A 126 -14.39 12.88 -11.26
C GLN A 126 -15.76 12.39 -11.78
N GLU A 127 -15.92 11.07 -11.94
CA GLU A 127 -17.17 10.38 -12.28
C GLU A 127 -18.28 10.53 -11.23
N THR A 128 -17.95 10.63 -9.93
CA THR A 128 -18.96 10.81 -8.87
C THR A 128 -19.49 12.25 -8.87
N ILE A 129 -18.63 13.21 -9.22
CA ILE A 129 -19.02 14.61 -9.44
C ILE A 129 -19.86 14.69 -10.71
N GLN A 130 -19.45 14.05 -11.80
CA GLN A 130 -20.21 13.97 -13.06
C GLN A 130 -21.60 13.34 -12.88
N ARG A 131 -21.73 12.24 -12.13
CA ARG A 131 -23.05 11.64 -11.84
C ARG A 131 -23.96 12.54 -11.02
N ARG A 132 -23.42 13.27 -10.05
CA ARG A 132 -24.18 14.24 -9.25
C ARG A 132 -24.60 15.46 -10.08
N LEU A 133 -23.75 15.90 -11.00
CA LEU A 133 -24.09 16.95 -11.95
C LEU A 133 -25.18 16.50 -12.92
N GLN A 134 -25.09 15.28 -13.45
CA GLN A 134 -26.12 14.71 -14.33
C GLN A 134 -27.48 14.59 -13.63
N GLN A 135 -27.50 14.11 -12.38
CA GLN A 135 -28.73 14.02 -11.58
C GLN A 135 -29.33 15.39 -11.23
N ALA A 136 -28.52 16.46 -11.23
CA ALA A 136 -28.99 17.82 -10.97
C ALA A 136 -29.47 18.55 -12.23
N THR A 137 -29.09 18.09 -13.43
CA THR A 137 -29.60 18.60 -14.72
C THR A 137 -30.86 17.88 -15.17
N ASP A 138 -31.09 16.67 -14.68
CA ASP A 138 -32.27 15.85 -14.99
C ASP A 138 -33.46 16.11 -14.01
N GLN A 139 -33.33 17.09 -13.12
CA GLN A 139 -34.38 17.62 -12.23
C GLN A 139 -34.80 19.03 -12.67
#